data_AF-A0AAW5FKI7-F1
#
_entry.id   AF-A0AAW5FKI7-F1
#
_cell.length_a   1.000
_cell.length_b   1.000
_cell.length_c   1.000
_cell.angle_alpha   90.00
_cell.angle_beta   90.00
_cell.angle_gamma   90.00
#
_symmetry.space_group_name_H-M   'P 1'
#
loop_
_entity.id
_entity.type
_entity.pdbx_description
1 polymer ?
#
loop_
_entity_poly.entity_id
_entity_poly.type
_entity_poly.pdbx_seq_one_letter_code
_entity_poly.pdbx_strand_id
1 'polypeptide(L)'
;MSVDNSSVSQAAVLDPSRARVASAIKQASNVGGVSFQYMLTTAKMESDFDPTAGATTSSAHGLYQFIDQTWLGTVKEAGTQLGYGNYSDAITRTSSGTYTVDDPAMKRSIMKLRDDPKAASSMAAALTQSNSFKLTGLLGRRPSDSELYMAHFMGVGGAAKLIANAEDNPQAVGARLFPNAASANRSIFYAKDGRARSISEVYSVLDARYAGAANSKTTRSAMAMYGGTPSTTQVASANGVQPAAPLIDNAAYLQTFPNTRAVMPVSATAPTTIADNAPITPVFRSIYQPGDTTQPVSTTVQKLWGNNASLTSVAPATSVPSATPDVRPPQPLDLFSDRSGTFSS
;
A
#
# COMPACT_ATOMS: atom_id res chain seq x y z
N MET A 1 -52.78 -7.24 31.67
CA MET A 1 -51.79 -6.44 30.92
C MET A 1 -50.41 -6.80 31.45
N SER A 2 -49.51 -7.27 30.59
CA SER A 2 -48.09 -7.38 30.88
C SER A 2 -47.37 -6.91 29.63
N VAL A 3 -46.50 -5.92 29.75
CA VAL A 3 -45.70 -5.39 28.63
C VAL A 3 -44.26 -5.84 28.85
N ASP A 4 -43.80 -6.75 28.00
CA ASP A 4 -42.42 -7.24 28.05
C ASP A 4 -41.44 -6.11 27.70
N ASN A 5 -40.48 -5.87 28.60
CA ASN A 5 -39.42 -4.89 28.41
C ASN A 5 -38.29 -5.48 27.52
N SER A 6 -38.64 -5.79 26.27
CA SER A 6 -37.81 -6.55 25.33
C SER A 6 -37.53 -5.79 24.03
N SER A 7 -37.18 -4.50 24.13
CA SER A 7 -36.92 -3.61 22.97
C SER A 7 -35.69 -2.71 23.11
N VAL A 8 -34.67 -3.13 23.87
CA VAL A 8 -33.35 -2.47 23.91
C VAL A 8 -32.22 -3.46 23.58
N SER A 9 -32.18 -3.89 22.31
CA SER A 9 -31.10 -4.70 21.74
C SER A 9 -30.73 -4.18 20.35
N GLN A 10 -29.43 -4.02 20.11
CA GLN A 10 -28.81 -3.72 18.80
C GLN A 10 -28.94 -2.28 18.24
N ALA A 11 -28.69 -1.28 19.08
CA ALA A 11 -27.66 -0.31 18.66
C ALA A 11 -26.31 -1.00 18.89
N ALA A 12 -25.51 -1.20 17.84
CA ALA A 12 -24.25 -1.93 17.96
C ALA A 12 -23.32 -1.22 18.96
N VAL A 13 -22.92 -1.92 20.02
CA VAL A 13 -21.85 -1.47 20.90
C VAL A 13 -20.61 -1.27 20.04
N LEU A 14 -20.22 -0.02 19.88
CA LEU A 14 -19.05 0.37 19.10
C LEU A 14 -17.82 -0.27 19.74
N ASP A 15 -17.17 -1.18 19.02
CA ASP A 15 -15.90 -1.75 19.44
C ASP A 15 -14.89 -0.61 19.68
N PRO A 16 -14.45 -0.38 20.94
CA PRO A 16 -13.54 0.73 21.26
C PRO A 16 -12.19 0.61 20.56
N SER A 17 -11.78 -0.60 20.16
CA SER A 17 -10.57 -0.83 19.37
C SER A 17 -10.74 -0.24 17.96
N ARG A 18 -11.83 -0.58 17.27
CA ARG A 18 -12.16 -0.04 15.95
C ARG A 18 -12.39 1.48 15.95
N ALA A 19 -12.94 2.03 17.04
CA ALA A 19 -13.04 3.48 17.22
C ALA A 19 -11.66 4.16 17.33
N ARG A 20 -10.73 3.57 18.09
CA ARG A 20 -9.34 4.05 18.21
C ARG A 20 -8.59 3.93 16.88
N VAL A 21 -8.78 2.84 16.14
CA VAL A 21 -8.18 2.66 14.81
C VAL A 21 -8.71 3.72 13.84
N ALA A 22 -10.02 3.90 13.72
CA ALA A 22 -10.60 4.88 12.80
C ALA A 22 -10.19 6.34 13.11
N SER A 23 -10.08 6.71 14.39
CA SER A 23 -9.61 8.04 14.79
C SER A 23 -8.11 8.26 14.53
N ALA A 24 -7.26 7.25 14.76
CA ALA A 24 -5.85 7.30 14.39
C ALA A 24 -5.66 7.44 12.86
N ILE A 25 -6.43 6.68 12.07
CA ILE A 25 -6.46 6.78 10.61
C ILE A 25 -6.89 8.19 10.17
N LYS A 26 -7.91 8.78 10.82
CA LYS A 26 -8.38 10.14 10.52
C LYS A 26 -7.34 11.20 10.85
N GLN A 27 -6.65 11.07 11.98
CA GLN A 27 -5.57 11.99 12.35
C GLN A 27 -4.43 11.94 11.33
N ALA A 28 -3.92 10.76 11.00
CA ALA A 28 -2.83 10.60 10.04
C ALA A 28 -3.20 11.07 8.62
N SER A 29 -4.43 10.79 8.18
CA SER A 29 -4.99 11.31 6.92
C SER A 29 -4.95 12.83 6.86
N ASN A 30 -5.42 13.50 7.91
CA ASN A 30 -5.42 14.96 7.98
C ASN A 30 -3.98 15.53 8.00
N VAL A 31 -3.05 14.91 8.75
CA VAL A 31 -1.66 15.38 8.88
C VAL A 31 -0.88 15.19 7.59
N GLY A 32 -0.89 13.99 7.00
CA GLY A 32 -0.12 13.65 5.80
C GLY A 32 -0.76 14.07 4.48
N GLY A 33 -1.92 14.73 4.49
CA GLY A 33 -2.63 15.15 3.27
C GLY A 33 -3.12 14.01 2.38
N VAL A 34 -3.36 12.82 2.95
CA VAL A 34 -3.83 11.62 2.25
C VAL A 34 -5.34 11.43 2.46
N SER A 35 -6.05 11.00 1.43
CA SER A 35 -7.50 10.71 1.48
C SER A 35 -7.86 9.79 2.66
N PHE A 36 -8.82 10.21 3.49
CA PHE A 36 -9.30 9.40 4.63
C PHE A 36 -9.95 8.10 4.14
N GLN A 37 -10.69 8.18 3.03
CA GLN A 37 -11.26 7.01 2.35
C GLN A 37 -10.17 6.05 1.88
N TYR A 38 -9.08 6.56 1.30
CA TYR A 38 -7.93 5.73 0.93
C TYR A 38 -7.34 5.03 2.15
N MET A 39 -7.03 5.78 3.21
CA MET A 39 -6.38 5.23 4.40
C MET A 39 -7.25 4.18 5.12
N LEU A 40 -8.59 4.34 5.11
CA LEU A 40 -9.52 3.30 5.58
C LEU A 40 -9.60 2.11 4.63
N THR A 41 -9.61 2.34 3.32
CA THR A 41 -9.73 1.27 2.31
C THR A 41 -8.50 0.38 2.32
N THR A 42 -7.30 0.96 2.40
CA THR A 42 -6.04 0.21 2.54
C THR A 42 -6.01 -0.56 3.87
N ALA A 43 -6.39 0.03 5.01
CA ALA A 43 -6.48 -0.70 6.29
C ALA A 43 -7.50 -1.86 6.25
N LYS A 44 -8.61 -1.72 5.51
CA LYS A 44 -9.56 -2.80 5.25
C LYS A 44 -8.95 -3.91 4.38
N MET A 45 -8.20 -3.54 3.35
CA MET A 45 -7.56 -4.48 2.42
C MET A 45 -6.45 -5.29 3.08
N GLU A 46 -5.61 -4.62 3.85
CA GLU A 46 -4.40 -5.19 4.44
C GLU A 46 -4.69 -6.04 5.70
N SER A 47 -5.52 -5.55 6.63
CA SER A 47 -5.71 -6.22 7.92
C SER A 47 -7.17 -6.35 8.43
N ASP A 48 -8.18 -5.90 7.68
CA ASP A 48 -9.56 -5.72 8.18
C ASP A 48 -9.65 -4.89 9.48
N PHE A 49 -8.80 -3.85 9.55
CA PHE A 49 -8.65 -2.96 10.70
C PHE A 49 -8.07 -3.61 11.98
N ASP A 50 -7.52 -4.83 11.89
CA ASP A 50 -6.72 -5.41 12.98
C ASP A 50 -5.33 -4.73 13.00
N PRO A 51 -4.94 -4.02 14.06
CA PRO A 51 -3.62 -3.38 14.13
C PRO A 51 -2.49 -4.36 14.46
N THR A 52 -2.80 -5.61 14.82
CA THR A 52 -1.84 -6.67 15.20
C THR A 52 -1.76 -7.83 14.19
N ALA A 53 -2.41 -7.68 13.03
CA ALA A 53 -2.42 -8.71 11.99
C ALA A 53 -1.00 -9.04 11.49
N GLY A 54 -0.65 -10.32 11.47
CA GLY A 54 0.61 -10.83 10.95
C GLY A 54 0.42 -11.78 9.78
N ALA A 55 1.20 -11.60 8.72
CA ALA A 55 1.29 -12.58 7.65
C ALA A 55 2.07 -13.81 8.12
N THR A 56 1.65 -15.00 7.70
CA THR A 56 2.35 -16.26 8.04
C THR A 56 3.47 -16.63 7.06
N THR A 57 3.62 -15.86 5.97
CA THR A 57 4.50 -16.16 4.84
C THR A 57 5.50 -15.04 4.52
N SER A 58 5.39 -13.89 5.18
CA SER A 58 6.24 -12.71 4.97
C SER A 58 6.36 -11.89 6.24
N SER A 59 7.26 -10.90 6.24
CA SER A 59 7.45 -9.97 7.36
C SER A 59 6.33 -8.93 7.51
N ALA A 60 5.28 -9.02 6.70
CA ALA A 60 4.18 -8.08 6.64
C ALA A 60 3.36 -8.10 7.93
N HIS A 61 3.26 -6.95 8.60
CA HIS A 61 2.65 -6.86 9.94
C HIS A 61 1.93 -5.52 10.18
N GLY A 62 0.90 -5.58 11.01
CA GLY A 62 0.12 -4.45 11.50
C GLY A 62 -0.93 -3.91 10.52
N LEU A 63 -1.54 -2.78 10.88
CA LEU A 63 -2.71 -2.17 10.22
C LEU A 63 -2.58 -1.94 8.70
N TYR A 64 -1.34 -1.79 8.21
CA TYR A 64 -1.00 -1.57 6.79
C TYR A 64 0.01 -2.62 6.28
N GLN A 65 0.12 -3.76 6.96
CA GLN A 65 0.91 -4.92 6.54
C GLN A 65 2.35 -4.59 6.10
N PHE A 66 3.01 -3.64 6.77
CA PHE A 66 4.37 -3.22 6.44
C PHE A 66 5.36 -4.38 6.58
N ILE A 67 6.09 -4.68 5.51
CA ILE A 67 7.28 -5.55 5.55
C ILE A 67 8.46 -4.82 6.22
N ASP A 68 9.41 -5.57 6.78
CA ASP A 68 10.44 -5.04 7.69
C ASP A 68 11.28 -3.91 7.07
N GLN A 69 11.75 -4.06 5.82
CA GLN A 69 12.59 -3.05 5.16
C GLN A 69 11.82 -1.79 4.80
N THR A 70 10.57 -1.91 4.35
CA THR A 70 9.70 -0.76 4.07
C THR A 70 9.34 -0.03 5.37
N TRP A 71 9.12 -0.75 6.47
CA TRP A 71 8.91 -0.15 7.78
C TRP A 71 10.13 0.67 8.23
N LEU A 72 11.31 0.06 8.26
CA LEU A 72 12.54 0.72 8.69
C LEU A 72 12.88 1.92 7.79
N GLY A 73 12.72 1.81 6.47
CA GLY A 73 12.91 2.94 5.55
C GLY A 73 11.93 4.08 5.80
N THR A 74 10.65 3.78 5.99
CA THR A 74 9.63 4.81 6.25
C THR A 74 9.86 5.51 7.60
N VAL A 75 10.22 4.75 8.65
CA VAL A 75 10.60 5.33 9.95
C VAL A 75 11.89 6.15 9.84
N LYS A 76 12.88 5.72 9.04
CA LYS A 76 14.11 6.51 8.82
C LYS A 76 13.84 7.83 8.09
N GLU A 77 13.01 7.80 7.06
CA GLU A 77 12.78 8.94 6.16
C GLU A 77 11.76 9.95 6.73
N ALA A 78 10.73 9.48 7.44
CA ALA A 78 9.64 10.34 7.95
C ALA A 78 9.59 10.45 9.49
N GLY A 79 10.31 9.57 10.22
CA GLY A 79 10.14 9.41 11.67
C GLY A 79 10.33 10.69 12.47
N THR A 80 11.42 11.43 12.23
CA THR A 80 11.70 12.71 12.91
C THR A 80 10.53 13.69 12.81
N GLN A 81 9.96 13.86 11.61
CA GLN A 81 8.90 14.83 11.34
C GLN A 81 7.55 14.39 11.93
N LEU A 82 7.35 13.08 12.09
CA LEU A 82 6.16 12.48 12.72
C LEU A 82 6.27 12.32 14.24
N GLY A 83 7.36 12.79 14.87
CA GLY A 83 7.58 12.70 16.32
C GLY A 83 8.25 11.40 16.80
N TYR A 84 8.79 10.59 15.88
CA TYR A 84 9.49 9.32 16.11
C TYR A 84 11.02 9.46 15.94
N GLY A 85 11.60 10.64 16.20
CA GLY A 85 13.03 10.95 15.99
C GLY A 85 13.99 9.94 16.63
N ASN A 86 13.80 9.63 17.91
CA ASN A 86 14.62 8.65 18.63
C ASN A 86 14.65 7.25 17.95
N TYR A 87 13.62 6.92 17.18
CA TYR A 87 13.54 5.68 16.39
C TYR A 87 14.17 5.83 15.00
N SER A 88 14.00 6.97 14.33
CA SER A 88 14.64 7.24 13.02
C SER A 88 16.15 7.32 13.12
N ASP A 89 16.67 7.83 14.24
CA ASP A 89 18.09 8.11 14.41
C ASP A 89 18.88 6.81 14.64
N ALA A 90 18.26 5.83 15.28
CA ALA A 90 18.81 4.48 15.48
C ALA A 90 18.77 3.59 14.22
N ILE A 91 18.15 4.03 13.13
CA ILE A 91 18.12 3.29 11.86
C ILE A 91 19.25 3.79 10.96
N THR A 92 20.11 2.87 10.53
CA THR A 92 21.19 3.14 9.56
C THR A 92 20.77 2.66 8.19
N ARG A 93 21.08 3.42 7.13
CA ARG A 93 20.99 2.95 5.74
C ARG A 93 22.39 2.55 5.27
N THR A 94 22.56 1.31 4.84
CA THR A 94 23.83 0.80 4.31
C THR A 94 24.12 1.40 2.93
N SER A 95 25.37 1.25 2.46
CA SER A 95 25.76 1.62 1.09
C SER A 95 24.98 0.84 0.01
N SER A 96 24.51 -0.38 0.31
CA SER A 96 23.61 -1.16 -0.55
C SER A 96 22.15 -0.67 -0.54
N GLY A 97 21.82 0.29 0.32
CA GLY A 97 20.48 0.86 0.45
C GLY A 97 19.55 0.14 1.44
N THR A 98 20.03 -0.93 2.10
CA THR A 98 19.32 -1.69 3.14
C THR A 98 19.22 -0.88 4.43
N TYR A 99 18.12 -1.03 5.18
CA TYR A 99 17.95 -0.40 6.49
C TYR A 99 18.24 -1.39 7.63
N THR A 100 19.09 -1.00 8.58
CA THR A 100 19.52 -1.79 9.75
C THR A 100 19.34 -1.00 11.05
N VAL A 101 19.33 -1.72 12.18
CA VAL A 101 19.32 -1.16 13.54
C VAL A 101 20.25 -2.03 14.35
N ASP A 102 21.28 -1.42 14.95
CA ASP A 102 22.39 -2.15 15.56
C ASP A 102 22.05 -2.66 16.96
N ASP A 103 21.32 -1.87 17.77
CA ASP A 103 20.79 -2.33 19.05
C ASP A 103 19.57 -3.26 18.86
N PRO A 104 19.63 -4.53 19.28
CA PRO A 104 18.50 -5.45 19.19
C PRO A 104 17.29 -5.03 20.03
N ALA A 105 17.47 -4.27 21.12
CA ALA A 105 16.37 -3.79 21.95
C ALA A 105 15.60 -2.66 21.24
N MET A 106 16.31 -1.63 20.77
CA MET A 106 15.75 -0.59 19.92
C MET A 106 15.10 -1.16 18.66
N LYS A 107 15.73 -2.14 17.99
CA LYS A 107 15.13 -2.81 16.83
C LYS A 107 13.76 -3.41 17.16
N ARG A 108 13.63 -4.13 18.29
CA ARG A 108 12.34 -4.67 18.74
C ARG A 108 11.32 -3.56 18.99
N SER A 109 11.70 -2.47 19.65
CA SER A 109 10.81 -1.31 19.86
C SER A 109 10.35 -0.67 18.55
N ILE A 110 11.25 -0.48 17.59
CA ILE A 110 10.93 0.04 16.26
C ILE A 110 9.94 -0.88 15.54
N MET A 111 10.17 -2.20 15.51
CA MET A 111 9.25 -3.12 14.84
C MET A 111 7.89 -3.23 15.54
N LYS A 112 7.85 -3.03 16.87
CA LYS A 112 6.63 -3.06 17.69
C LYS A 112 5.69 -1.89 17.43
N LEU A 113 6.20 -0.75 16.93
CA LEU A 113 5.37 0.38 16.52
C LEU A 113 4.40 0.05 15.36
N ARG A 114 4.59 -1.06 14.63
CA ARG A 114 3.58 -1.54 13.66
C ARG A 114 2.23 -1.91 14.29
N ASP A 115 2.22 -2.23 15.59
CA ASP A 115 1.01 -2.53 16.37
C ASP A 115 0.27 -1.29 16.89
N ASP A 116 0.90 -0.12 16.87
CA ASP A 116 0.25 1.13 17.26
C ASP A 116 -0.51 1.72 16.06
N PRO A 117 -1.85 1.82 16.10
CA PRO A 117 -2.62 2.44 15.02
C PRO A 117 -2.14 3.84 14.66
N LYS A 118 -1.65 4.63 15.63
CA LYS A 118 -1.18 6.00 15.39
C LYS A 118 0.13 6.00 14.61
N ALA A 119 1.13 5.24 15.05
CA ALA A 119 2.39 5.10 14.33
C ALA A 119 2.18 4.48 12.94
N ALA A 120 1.45 3.35 12.86
CA ALA A 120 1.19 2.64 11.61
C ALA A 120 0.45 3.53 10.59
N SER A 121 -0.62 4.24 10.98
CA SER A 121 -1.32 5.18 10.09
C SER A 121 -0.45 6.37 9.68
N SER A 122 0.38 6.91 10.57
CA SER A 122 1.26 8.04 10.26
C SER A 122 2.32 7.66 9.22
N MET A 123 2.96 6.50 9.40
CA MET A 123 3.92 5.96 8.43
C MET A 123 3.24 5.57 7.10
N ALA A 124 2.03 5.02 7.13
CA ALA A 124 1.27 4.70 5.92
C ALA A 124 0.88 5.96 5.12
N ALA A 125 0.58 7.08 5.80
CA ALA A 125 0.32 8.36 5.14
C ALA A 125 1.60 8.89 4.46
N ALA A 126 2.73 8.92 5.18
CA ALA A 126 4.03 9.32 4.64
C ALA A 126 4.47 8.47 3.44
N LEU A 127 4.40 7.14 3.54
CA LEU A 127 4.70 6.24 2.42
C LEU A 127 3.77 6.49 1.22
N THR A 128 2.47 6.71 1.46
CA THR A 128 1.50 7.00 0.39
C THR A 128 1.80 8.33 -0.29
N GLN A 129 2.21 9.36 0.45
CA GLN A 129 2.61 10.65 -0.14
C GLN A 129 3.88 10.52 -0.99
N SER A 130 4.88 9.77 -0.49
CA SER A 130 6.10 9.44 -1.25
C SER A 130 5.78 8.67 -2.54
N ASN A 131 4.90 7.67 -2.46
CA ASN A 131 4.44 6.90 -3.62
C ASN A 131 3.66 7.78 -4.60
N SER A 132 2.78 8.66 -4.12
CA SER A 132 2.00 9.58 -4.94
C SER A 132 2.88 10.54 -5.72
N PHE A 133 3.90 11.12 -5.09
CA PHE A 133 4.87 11.99 -5.74
C PHE A 133 5.64 11.25 -6.84
N LYS A 134 6.25 10.12 -6.49
CA LYS A 134 7.05 9.30 -7.43
C LYS A 134 6.21 8.82 -8.62
N LEU A 135 4.99 8.33 -8.36
CA LEU A 135 4.09 7.84 -9.40
C LEU A 135 3.56 8.97 -10.28
N THR A 136 3.27 10.16 -9.72
CA THR A 136 2.91 11.35 -10.52
C THR A 136 4.02 11.73 -11.49
N GLY A 137 5.29 11.64 -11.07
CA GLY A 137 6.44 11.89 -11.94
C GLY A 137 6.61 10.87 -13.07
N LEU A 138 6.17 9.62 -12.88
CA LEU A 138 6.24 8.55 -13.88
C LEU A 138 5.04 8.54 -14.85
N LEU A 139 3.85 8.94 -14.39
CA LEU A 139 2.62 8.94 -15.20
C LEU A 139 2.34 10.29 -15.90
N GLY A 140 2.99 11.38 -15.48
CA GLY A 140 2.66 12.75 -15.94
C GLY A 140 1.30 13.28 -15.43
N ARG A 141 0.51 12.45 -14.74
CA ARG A 141 -0.77 12.76 -14.11
C ARG A 141 -0.79 12.31 -12.66
N ARG A 142 -1.66 12.88 -11.83
CA ARG A 142 -1.89 12.37 -10.47
C ARG A 142 -2.48 10.95 -10.57
N PRO A 143 -1.98 9.96 -9.81
CA PRO A 143 -2.59 8.63 -9.75
C PRO A 143 -3.93 8.65 -9.01
N SER A 144 -4.82 7.72 -9.38
CA SER A 144 -6.04 7.43 -8.64
C SER A 144 -5.75 6.79 -7.28
N ASP A 145 -6.75 6.75 -6.40
CA ASP A 145 -6.66 6.03 -5.12
C ASP A 145 -6.41 4.51 -5.33
N SER A 146 -6.93 3.90 -6.40
CA SER A 146 -6.65 2.49 -6.73
C SER A 146 -5.24 2.28 -7.29
N GLU A 147 -4.72 3.20 -8.10
CA GLU A 147 -3.34 3.19 -8.60
C GLU A 147 -2.31 3.42 -7.47
N LEU A 148 -2.62 4.29 -6.50
CA LEU A 148 -1.83 4.43 -5.27
C LEU A 148 -1.79 3.12 -4.48
N TYR A 149 -2.92 2.41 -4.40
CA TYR A 149 -2.96 1.10 -3.77
C TYR A 149 -2.17 0.06 -4.57
N MET A 150 -2.18 0.10 -5.92
CA MET A 150 -1.26 -0.73 -6.73
C MET A 150 0.21 -0.43 -6.41
N ALA A 151 0.58 0.83 -6.17
CA ALA A 151 1.93 1.21 -5.78
C ALA A 151 2.31 0.78 -4.35
N HIS A 152 1.35 0.70 -3.42
CA HIS A 152 1.55 0.05 -2.12
C HIS A 152 1.80 -1.46 -2.30
N PHE A 153 1.02 -2.11 -3.16
CA PHE A 153 1.02 -3.55 -3.37
C PHE A 153 2.26 -4.10 -4.10
N MET A 154 2.66 -3.50 -5.23
CA MET A 154 3.76 -3.98 -6.09
C MET A 154 4.91 -2.98 -6.25
N GLY A 155 4.96 -1.96 -5.39
CA GLY A 155 5.90 -0.86 -5.47
C GLY A 155 5.59 0.12 -6.62
N VAL A 156 6.13 1.34 -6.51
CA VAL A 156 5.89 2.41 -7.49
C VAL A 156 6.28 2.02 -8.91
N GLY A 157 7.44 1.37 -9.10
CA GLY A 157 7.91 0.94 -10.42
C GLY A 157 7.03 -0.16 -11.03
N GLY A 158 6.53 -1.09 -10.21
CA GLY A 158 5.59 -2.12 -10.65
C GLY A 158 4.26 -1.51 -11.08
N ALA A 159 3.70 -0.62 -10.27
CA ALA A 159 2.47 0.09 -10.57
C ALA A 159 2.58 0.97 -11.82
N ALA A 160 3.64 1.78 -11.95
CA ALA A 160 3.88 2.60 -13.14
C ALA A 160 3.97 1.74 -14.41
N LYS A 161 4.70 0.62 -14.36
CA LYS A 161 4.77 -0.34 -15.48
C LYS A 161 3.40 -0.93 -15.81
N LEU A 162 2.60 -1.28 -14.79
CA LEU A 162 1.26 -1.85 -14.99
C LEU A 162 0.33 -0.84 -15.66
N ILE A 163 0.30 0.39 -15.15
CA ILE A 163 -0.57 1.49 -15.63
C ILE A 163 -0.20 1.85 -17.07
N ALA A 164 1.08 2.12 -17.35
CA ALA A 164 1.53 2.42 -18.71
C ALA A 164 1.22 1.28 -19.69
N ASN A 165 1.40 0.00 -19.30
CA ASN A 165 1.02 -1.12 -20.17
C ASN A 165 -0.52 -1.30 -20.28
N ALA A 166 -1.32 -0.81 -19.34
CA ALA A 166 -2.78 -0.83 -19.45
C ALA A 166 -3.29 0.22 -20.45
N GLU A 167 -2.57 1.33 -20.57
CA GLU A 167 -2.82 2.38 -21.56
C GLU A 167 -2.26 1.99 -22.95
N ASP A 168 -0.97 1.62 -23.03
CA ASP A 168 -0.26 1.40 -24.31
C ASP A 168 -0.39 -0.02 -24.89
N ASN A 169 -0.51 -1.06 -24.05
CA ASN A 169 -0.49 -2.47 -24.47
C ASN A 169 -1.49 -3.34 -23.67
N PRO A 170 -2.79 -2.99 -23.67
CA PRO A 170 -3.79 -3.58 -22.77
C PRO A 170 -3.96 -5.09 -22.93
N GLN A 171 -3.58 -5.66 -24.09
CA GLN A 171 -3.70 -7.07 -24.43
C GLN A 171 -2.44 -7.90 -24.12
N ALA A 172 -1.35 -7.29 -23.66
CA ALA A 172 -0.17 -8.03 -23.22
C ALA A 172 -0.53 -8.98 -22.06
N VAL A 173 0.03 -10.19 -22.06
CA VAL A 173 -0.19 -11.16 -20.98
C VAL A 173 0.48 -10.67 -19.70
N GLY A 174 -0.31 -10.34 -18.67
CA GLY A 174 0.18 -9.75 -17.42
C GLY A 174 1.18 -10.66 -16.71
N ALA A 175 0.93 -11.97 -16.71
CA ALA A 175 1.84 -12.96 -16.13
C ALA A 175 3.23 -13.03 -16.80
N ARG A 176 3.35 -12.59 -18.07
CA ARG A 176 4.64 -12.51 -18.79
C ARG A 176 5.40 -11.24 -18.45
N LEU A 177 4.69 -10.15 -18.14
CA LEU A 177 5.30 -8.87 -17.76
C LEU A 177 5.65 -8.78 -16.27
N PHE A 178 5.01 -9.61 -15.43
CA PHE A 178 5.19 -9.64 -13.97
C PHE A 178 5.25 -11.09 -13.43
N PRO A 179 6.24 -11.92 -13.84
CA PRO A 179 6.27 -13.35 -13.52
C PRO A 179 6.25 -13.64 -12.01
N ASN A 180 7.04 -12.93 -11.20
CA ASN A 180 7.11 -13.14 -9.75
C ASN A 180 5.82 -12.71 -9.03
N ALA A 181 5.22 -11.60 -9.46
CA ALA A 181 3.93 -11.19 -8.93
C ALA A 181 2.83 -12.20 -9.33
N ALA A 182 2.92 -12.79 -10.53
CA ALA A 182 1.97 -13.78 -11.03
C ALA A 182 2.06 -15.15 -10.37
N SER A 183 3.26 -15.59 -9.97
CA SER A 183 3.44 -16.80 -9.16
C SER A 183 2.93 -16.59 -7.74
N ALA A 184 3.27 -15.48 -7.10
CA ALA A 184 2.80 -15.15 -5.75
C ALA A 184 1.29 -14.83 -5.69
N ASN A 185 0.70 -14.30 -6.77
CA ASN A 185 -0.67 -13.78 -6.80
C ASN A 185 -1.51 -14.35 -7.93
N ARG A 186 -1.58 -15.68 -8.00
CA ARG A 186 -2.35 -16.43 -9.01
C ARG A 186 -3.76 -15.88 -9.25
N SER A 187 -4.49 -15.47 -8.19
CA SER A 187 -5.86 -14.96 -8.30
C SER A 187 -5.98 -13.59 -8.98
N ILE A 188 -4.88 -12.83 -9.14
CA ILE A 188 -4.82 -11.57 -9.91
C ILE A 188 -4.43 -11.82 -11.35
N PHE A 189 -3.42 -12.66 -11.58
CA PHE A 189 -2.83 -12.82 -12.91
C PHE A 189 -3.48 -13.92 -13.76
N TYR A 190 -4.37 -14.73 -13.18
CA TYR A 190 -5.06 -15.81 -13.87
C TYR A 190 -6.55 -15.85 -13.51
N ALA A 191 -7.39 -16.17 -14.50
CA ALA A 191 -8.80 -16.47 -14.32
C ALA A 191 -9.01 -17.87 -13.68
N LYS A 192 -10.24 -18.18 -13.28
CA LYS A 192 -10.58 -19.42 -12.54
C LYS A 192 -10.36 -20.70 -13.36
N ASP A 193 -10.43 -20.58 -14.68
CA ASP A 193 -10.10 -21.61 -15.68
C ASP A 193 -8.58 -21.78 -15.90
N GLY A 194 -7.75 -20.99 -15.21
CA GLY A 194 -6.30 -20.99 -15.36
C GLY A 194 -5.77 -20.10 -16.51
N ARG A 195 -6.63 -19.47 -17.31
CA ARG A 195 -6.22 -18.56 -18.38
C ARG A 195 -5.45 -17.37 -17.81
N ALA A 196 -4.29 -17.07 -18.38
CA ALA A 196 -3.54 -15.87 -18.01
C ALA A 196 -4.31 -14.61 -18.42
N ARG A 197 -4.40 -13.64 -17.51
CA ARG A 197 -5.06 -12.36 -17.76
C ARG A 197 -4.18 -11.42 -18.58
N SER A 198 -4.83 -10.58 -19.38
CA SER A 198 -4.17 -9.42 -20.00
C SER A 198 -3.81 -8.37 -18.95
N ILE A 199 -3.01 -7.37 -19.33
CA ILE A 199 -2.69 -6.24 -18.44
C ILE A 199 -3.95 -5.44 -18.08
N SER A 200 -4.82 -5.15 -19.04
CA SER A 200 -6.09 -4.45 -18.78
C SER A 200 -7.00 -5.24 -17.83
N GLU A 201 -7.04 -6.57 -17.94
CA GLU A 201 -7.75 -7.44 -17.00
C GLU A 201 -7.10 -7.45 -15.60
N VAL A 202 -5.75 -7.45 -15.49
CA VAL A 202 -5.04 -7.35 -14.20
C VAL A 202 -5.31 -6.02 -13.50
N TYR A 203 -5.21 -4.90 -14.24
CA TYR A 203 -5.56 -3.57 -13.75
C TYR A 203 -7.00 -3.54 -13.24
N SER A 204 -7.95 -4.02 -14.06
CA SER A 204 -9.39 -4.05 -13.71
C SER A 204 -9.69 -4.90 -12.46
N VAL A 205 -8.97 -6.02 -12.26
CA VAL A 205 -9.12 -6.85 -11.05
C VAL A 205 -8.63 -6.12 -9.80
N LEU A 206 -7.53 -5.37 -9.89
CA LEU A 206 -6.99 -4.60 -8.77
C LEU A 206 -7.90 -3.40 -8.43
N ASP A 207 -8.37 -2.67 -9.44
CA ASP A 207 -9.32 -1.57 -9.28
C ASP A 207 -10.66 -2.03 -8.68
N ALA A 208 -11.25 -3.11 -9.21
CA ALA A 208 -12.50 -3.68 -8.69
C ALA A 208 -12.38 -4.17 -7.24
N ARG A 209 -11.21 -4.71 -6.83
CA ARG A 209 -10.96 -5.09 -5.43
C ARG A 209 -10.87 -3.88 -4.52
N TYR A 210 -10.15 -2.84 -4.95
CA TYR A 210 -10.07 -1.58 -4.22
C TYR A 210 -11.47 -0.94 -4.05
N ALA A 211 -12.24 -0.86 -5.14
CA ALA A 211 -13.62 -0.37 -5.12
C ALA A 211 -14.53 -1.22 -4.22
N GLY A 212 -14.36 -2.54 -4.19
CA GLY A 212 -15.08 -3.44 -3.29
C GLY A 212 -14.78 -3.18 -1.81
N ALA A 213 -13.52 -2.96 -1.45
CA ALA A 213 -13.13 -2.61 -0.08
C ALA A 213 -13.59 -1.20 0.33
N ALA A 214 -13.49 -0.21 -0.56
CA ALA A 214 -13.99 1.15 -0.34
C ALA A 214 -15.50 1.16 -0.09
N ASN A 215 -16.26 0.40 -0.86
CA ASN A 215 -17.71 0.27 -0.73
C ASN A 215 -18.17 -0.74 0.34
N SER A 216 -17.25 -1.37 1.07
CA SER A 216 -17.60 -2.31 2.13
C SER A 216 -18.41 -1.63 3.24
N LYS A 217 -19.30 -2.38 3.92
CA LYS A 217 -20.12 -1.83 5.01
C LYS A 217 -19.24 -1.22 6.11
N THR A 218 -18.15 -1.89 6.48
CA THR A 218 -17.21 -1.43 7.52
C THR A 218 -16.55 -0.10 7.14
N THR A 219 -16.00 0.00 5.92
CA THR A 219 -15.38 1.23 5.43
C THR A 219 -16.37 2.38 5.39
N ARG A 220 -17.58 2.17 4.84
CA ARG A 220 -18.62 3.20 4.76
C ARG A 220 -19.12 3.64 6.14
N SER A 221 -19.29 2.73 7.10
CA SER A 221 -19.65 3.09 8.47
C SER A 221 -18.55 3.90 9.16
N ALA A 222 -17.27 3.54 8.97
CA ALA A 222 -16.15 4.32 9.50
C ALA A 222 -16.07 5.72 8.85
N MET A 223 -16.31 5.83 7.53
CA MET A 223 -16.41 7.12 6.85
C MET A 223 -17.58 7.97 7.37
N ALA A 224 -18.77 7.40 7.55
CA ALA A 224 -19.91 8.14 8.08
C ALA A 224 -19.71 8.63 9.52
N MET A 225 -19.00 7.84 10.34
CA MET A 225 -18.79 8.15 11.76
C MET A 225 -17.60 9.11 12.01
N TYR A 226 -16.54 9.05 11.19
CA TYR A 226 -15.29 9.80 11.43
C TYR A 226 -14.86 10.71 10.26
N GLY A 227 -15.53 10.65 9.11
CA GLY A 227 -15.26 11.49 7.94
C GLY A 227 -15.72 12.94 8.11
N GLY A 228 -16.70 13.16 8.97
CA GLY A 228 -17.31 14.45 9.28
C GLY A 228 -18.75 14.54 8.77
N THR A 229 -19.68 14.90 9.66
CA THR A 229 -20.97 15.47 9.25
C THR A 229 -20.75 16.90 8.71
N PRO A 230 -21.52 17.37 7.73
CA PRO A 230 -21.66 18.80 7.52
C PRO A 230 -22.28 19.40 8.80
N SER A 231 -21.62 20.40 9.38
CA SER A 231 -22.06 21.03 10.63
C SER A 231 -23.33 21.87 10.42
N THR A 232 -24.50 21.23 10.36
CA THR A 232 -25.79 21.90 10.54
C THR A 232 -26.09 22.05 12.03
N THR A 233 -25.17 22.70 12.74
CA THR A 233 -25.41 23.23 14.09
C THR A 233 -25.10 24.71 14.02
N GLN A 234 -26.15 25.52 13.87
CA GLN A 234 -26.04 26.94 14.20
C GLN A 234 -25.73 27.02 15.70
N VAL A 235 -24.51 27.44 16.04
CA VAL A 235 -24.17 27.91 17.38
C VAL A 235 -23.43 29.23 17.23
N ALA A 236 -23.86 30.21 18.03
CA ALA A 236 -23.47 31.60 17.92
C ALA A 236 -21.98 31.82 18.25
N SER A 237 -21.47 32.98 17.83
CA SER A 237 -20.14 33.45 18.16
C SER A 237 -19.87 33.43 19.67
N ALA A 238 -18.83 32.70 20.07
CA ALA A 238 -18.20 32.84 21.38
C ALA A 238 -16.68 32.72 21.18
N ASN A 239 -15.94 33.77 21.56
CA ASN A 239 -14.48 33.75 21.54
C ASN A 239 -13.96 32.69 22.53
N GLY A 240 -13.23 31.70 22.03
CA GLY A 240 -12.60 30.66 22.82
C GLY A 240 -11.33 30.16 22.14
N VAL A 241 -10.19 30.25 22.84
CA VAL A 241 -8.86 29.95 22.29
C VAL A 241 -8.74 28.45 21.97
N GLN A 242 -8.43 28.11 20.72
CA GLN A 242 -8.09 26.74 20.34
C GLN A 242 -6.64 26.40 20.73
N PRO A 243 -6.36 25.19 21.25
CA PRO A 243 -4.98 24.70 21.34
C PRO A 243 -4.43 24.46 19.93
N ALA A 244 -3.33 25.13 19.58
CA ALA A 244 -2.66 24.92 18.31
C ALA A 244 -1.99 23.54 18.28
N ALA A 245 -2.49 22.62 17.46
CA ALA A 245 -1.69 21.48 17.02
C ALA A 245 -0.54 21.99 16.12
N PRO A 246 0.66 21.40 16.19
CA PRO A 246 1.75 21.80 15.31
C PRO A 246 1.36 21.53 13.86
N LEU A 247 1.24 22.59 13.07
CA LEU A 247 1.11 22.51 11.62
C LEU A 247 2.47 22.04 11.08
N ILE A 248 2.53 20.78 10.63
CA ILE A 248 3.68 20.31 9.85
C ILE A 248 3.61 21.03 8.50
N ASP A 249 4.71 21.71 8.13
CA ASP A 249 4.83 22.31 6.81
C ASP A 249 5.02 21.20 5.77
N ASN A 250 3.90 20.83 5.14
CA ASN A 250 3.86 19.83 4.08
C ASN A 250 4.74 20.21 2.87
N ALA A 251 5.02 21.50 2.63
CA ALA A 251 5.95 21.93 1.60
C ALA A 251 7.40 21.65 2.02
N ALA A 252 7.76 21.88 3.29
CA ALA A 252 9.07 21.51 3.83
C ALA A 252 9.30 19.99 3.81
N TYR A 253 8.29 19.18 4.17
CA TYR A 253 8.39 17.71 4.05
C TYR A 253 8.68 17.29 2.60
N LEU A 254 7.87 17.79 1.64
CA LEU A 254 8.04 17.46 0.23
C LEU A 254 9.40 17.91 -0.35
N GLN A 255 10.03 18.94 0.22
CA GLN A 255 11.37 19.41 -0.14
C GLN A 255 12.52 18.54 0.42
N THR A 256 12.25 17.67 1.40
CA THR A 256 13.28 16.71 1.89
C THR A 256 13.52 15.54 0.91
N PHE A 257 12.67 15.38 -0.10
CA PHE A 257 12.91 14.45 -1.20
C PHE A 257 13.73 15.12 -2.31
N PRO A 258 14.68 14.40 -2.96
CA PRO A 258 15.54 14.98 -3.99
C PRO A 258 14.72 15.49 -5.20
N ASN A 259 14.80 16.80 -5.45
CA ASN A 259 14.16 17.46 -6.58
C ASN A 259 14.77 17.02 -7.91
N THR A 260 14.00 16.34 -8.77
CA THR A 260 14.37 16.04 -10.17
C THR A 260 13.79 17.03 -11.18
N ARG A 261 13.24 18.17 -10.73
CA ARG A 261 12.55 19.14 -11.59
C ARG A 261 13.48 20.26 -12.10
N ALA A 262 14.33 19.90 -13.06
CA ALA A 262 15.07 20.85 -13.89
C ALA A 262 14.93 20.49 -15.38
N VAL A 263 13.73 20.65 -15.92
CA VAL A 263 13.47 20.61 -17.37
C VAL A 263 12.62 21.83 -17.72
N MET A 264 13.19 22.75 -18.49
CA MET A 264 12.47 23.88 -19.08
C MET A 264 11.71 23.40 -20.34
N PRO A 265 10.57 24.03 -20.70
CA PRO A 265 9.89 23.71 -21.95
C PRO A 265 10.73 24.21 -23.14
N VAL A 266 11.12 23.32 -24.05
CA VAL A 266 11.72 23.69 -25.34
C VAL A 266 10.66 23.70 -26.43
N SER A 267 10.52 24.83 -27.11
CA SER A 267 9.72 24.96 -28.34
C SER A 267 10.41 24.23 -29.49
N ALA A 268 9.62 23.68 -30.42
CA ALA A 268 10.13 22.84 -31.50
C ALA A 268 10.83 23.63 -32.62
N THR A 269 12.04 23.20 -33.01
CA THR A 269 12.59 23.36 -34.37
C THR A 269 13.64 22.27 -34.61
N ALA A 270 13.81 21.83 -35.86
CA ALA A 270 14.76 20.81 -36.30
C ALA A 270 15.56 21.33 -37.52
N PRO A 271 16.54 20.60 -38.08
CA PRO A 271 17.65 19.87 -37.44
C PRO A 271 19.03 20.24 -38.05
N THR A 272 20.15 20.03 -37.33
CA THR A 272 21.51 19.98 -37.96
C THR A 272 22.52 19.15 -37.16
N THR A 273 23.68 18.88 -37.76
CA THR A 273 24.59 17.74 -37.50
C THR A 273 25.73 17.93 -36.48
N ILE A 274 26.03 16.84 -35.75
CA ILE A 274 27.32 16.33 -35.25
C ILE A 274 28.45 17.34 -34.88
N ALA A 275 28.83 17.34 -33.59
CA ALA A 275 30.24 17.36 -33.14
C ALA A 275 30.35 16.87 -31.68
N ASP A 276 31.38 16.09 -31.36
CA ASP A 276 31.69 15.63 -30.00
C ASP A 276 32.10 16.78 -29.07
N ASN A 277 31.58 16.76 -27.84
CA ASN A 277 32.27 17.16 -26.61
C ASN A 277 31.41 16.76 -25.41
N ALA A 278 31.89 15.87 -24.56
CA ALA A 278 31.15 15.35 -23.42
C ALA A 278 31.53 16.06 -22.10
N PRO A 279 30.59 16.79 -21.45
CA PRO A 279 30.72 17.15 -20.05
C PRO A 279 30.16 16.02 -19.17
N ILE A 280 31.02 15.47 -18.33
CA ILE A 280 30.71 14.61 -17.19
C ILE A 280 29.48 15.08 -16.39
N THR A 281 28.31 14.48 -16.66
CA THR A 281 27.10 14.61 -15.84
C THR A 281 27.03 13.48 -14.79
N PRO A 282 26.78 13.76 -13.50
CA PRO A 282 26.58 12.73 -12.50
C PRO A 282 25.24 12.00 -12.74
N VAL A 283 25.33 10.78 -13.27
CA VAL A 283 24.18 9.87 -13.43
C VAL A 283 23.68 9.46 -12.05
N PHE A 284 22.64 10.14 -11.54
CA PHE A 284 21.97 9.74 -10.31
C PHE A 284 21.19 8.45 -10.55
N ARG A 285 21.87 7.34 -10.22
CA ARG A 285 21.38 5.97 -10.33
C ARG A 285 20.05 5.84 -9.57
N SER A 286 19.02 5.36 -10.28
CA SER A 286 17.68 5.11 -9.72
C SER A 286 17.80 4.35 -8.40
N ILE A 287 17.30 4.93 -7.31
CA ILE A 287 17.39 4.38 -5.94
C ILE A 287 16.55 3.11 -5.72
N TYR A 288 15.90 2.60 -6.77
CA TYR A 288 15.48 1.21 -6.89
C TYR A 288 15.87 0.71 -8.29
N GLN A 289 17.00 0.02 -8.39
CA GLN A 289 17.30 -0.89 -9.50
C GLN A 289 16.59 -2.23 -9.26
N PRO A 290 16.22 -2.98 -10.32
CA PRO A 290 15.36 -4.15 -10.21
C PRO A 290 16.12 -5.37 -9.66
N GLY A 291 16.13 -5.51 -8.34
CA GLY A 291 16.40 -6.79 -7.69
C GLY A 291 15.12 -7.62 -7.59
N ASP A 292 15.14 -8.85 -8.09
CA ASP A 292 14.04 -9.81 -7.95
C ASP A 292 13.76 -10.12 -6.47
N THR A 293 12.74 -9.49 -5.86
CA THR A 293 12.06 -10.01 -4.66
C THR A 293 10.66 -9.41 -4.52
N THR A 294 9.63 -10.22 -4.74
CA THR A 294 8.28 -9.96 -4.22
C THR A 294 8.01 -10.91 -3.06
N GLN A 295 8.03 -10.42 -1.81
CA GLN A 295 7.56 -11.21 -0.67
C GLN A 295 6.07 -11.56 -0.88
N PRO A 296 5.61 -12.75 -0.44
CA PRO A 296 4.21 -13.12 -0.58
C PRO A 296 3.32 -12.20 0.26
N VAL A 297 2.19 -11.84 -0.35
CA VAL A 297 1.24 -10.87 0.22
C VAL A 297 0.53 -11.49 1.43
N SER A 298 0.10 -10.66 2.39
CA SER A 298 -0.43 -11.14 3.68
C SER A 298 -1.58 -12.14 3.50
N THR A 299 -1.69 -13.14 4.38
CA THR A 299 -2.79 -14.11 4.32
C THR A 299 -4.17 -13.46 4.52
N THR A 300 -4.25 -12.28 5.16
CA THR A 300 -5.47 -11.47 5.23
C THR A 300 -5.83 -10.89 3.85
N VAL A 301 -4.86 -10.28 3.16
CA VAL A 301 -4.98 -9.84 1.76
C VAL A 301 -5.38 -11.03 0.87
N GLN A 302 -4.68 -12.17 0.97
CA GLN A 302 -5.00 -13.38 0.19
C GLN A 302 -6.43 -13.88 0.42
N LYS A 303 -6.94 -13.87 1.67
CA LYS A 303 -8.33 -14.26 1.99
C LYS A 303 -9.34 -13.31 1.36
N LEU A 304 -9.12 -12.00 1.50
CA LEU A 304 -9.96 -10.97 0.86
C LEU A 304 -9.94 -11.09 -0.67
N TRP A 305 -8.83 -11.59 -1.23
CA TRP A 305 -8.58 -11.65 -2.66
C TRP A 305 -8.90 -12.98 -3.33
N GLY A 306 -8.99 -14.07 -2.55
CA GLY A 306 -9.48 -15.38 -2.99
C GLY A 306 -11.01 -15.44 -3.06
N ASN A 307 -11.69 -14.71 -2.18
CA ASN A 307 -13.14 -14.80 -1.99
C ASN A 307 -13.95 -13.93 -2.97
N ASN A 308 -13.87 -14.24 -4.26
CA ASN A 308 -14.79 -13.72 -5.28
C ASN A 308 -15.80 -14.79 -5.72
N ALA A 309 -16.89 -14.92 -4.94
CA ALA A 309 -18.18 -15.32 -5.49
C ALA A 309 -18.87 -14.08 -6.10
N SER A 310 -19.71 -14.27 -7.11
CA SER A 310 -20.55 -13.21 -7.71
C SER A 310 -19.87 -12.13 -8.56
N LEU A 311 -19.02 -12.52 -9.52
CA LEU A 311 -18.74 -11.73 -10.73
C LEU A 311 -18.58 -12.66 -11.95
N THR A 312 -19.73 -13.10 -12.52
CA THR A 312 -20.04 -13.50 -13.91
C THR A 312 -21.21 -14.48 -13.89
N SER A 313 -22.40 -14.03 -14.30
CA SER A 313 -23.55 -14.90 -14.56
C SER A 313 -23.64 -15.21 -16.05
N VAL A 314 -23.21 -16.41 -16.46
CA VAL A 314 -23.50 -16.99 -17.78
C VAL A 314 -23.87 -18.47 -17.57
N ALA A 315 -24.92 -18.93 -18.26
CA ALA A 315 -25.53 -20.25 -18.10
C ALA A 315 -24.71 -21.38 -18.80
N PRO A 316 -24.99 -22.68 -18.53
CA PRO A 316 -23.97 -23.74 -18.59
C PRO A 316 -23.94 -24.60 -19.87
N ALA A 317 -22.88 -25.40 -20.00
CA ALA A 317 -22.77 -26.54 -20.93
C ALA A 317 -22.11 -27.78 -20.24
N THR A 318 -22.23 -28.95 -20.87
CA THR A 318 -22.08 -30.33 -20.34
C THR A 318 -20.87 -31.11 -20.94
N SER A 319 -20.31 -32.21 -20.40
CA SER A 319 -20.60 -33.03 -19.18
C SER A 319 -19.55 -34.14 -18.90
N VAL A 320 -18.96 -34.18 -17.68
CA VAL A 320 -18.58 -35.43 -16.91
C VAL A 320 -17.42 -36.29 -17.54
N PRO A 321 -16.75 -37.29 -16.89
CA PRO A 321 -15.82 -37.22 -15.73
C PRO A 321 -14.44 -37.96 -15.86
N SER A 322 -13.67 -37.97 -14.75
CA SER A 322 -12.81 -39.06 -14.20
C SER A 322 -11.31 -39.18 -14.55
N ALA A 323 -10.43 -39.01 -13.54
CA ALA A 323 -9.59 -40.07 -12.92
C ALA A 323 -8.44 -39.50 -12.03
N THR A 324 -8.11 -40.20 -10.94
CA THR A 324 -6.91 -40.02 -10.07
C THR A 324 -6.39 -41.41 -9.67
N PRO A 325 -5.06 -41.62 -9.47
CA PRO A 325 -4.55 -41.62 -8.07
C PRO A 325 -3.08 -41.16 -7.84
N ASP A 326 -2.91 -40.38 -6.77
CA ASP A 326 -1.95 -40.52 -5.63
C ASP A 326 -0.45 -40.94 -5.80
N VAL A 327 0.49 -40.05 -5.38
CA VAL A 327 1.81 -40.38 -4.77
C VAL A 327 2.33 -39.24 -3.85
N ARG A 328 2.53 -39.54 -2.54
CA ARG A 328 3.45 -38.97 -1.49
C ARG A 328 3.73 -37.44 -1.34
N PRO A 329 4.01 -36.93 -0.11
CA PRO A 329 4.08 -35.49 0.18
C PRO A 329 5.47 -34.87 -0.04
N PRO A 330 5.56 -33.62 -0.53
CA PRO A 330 6.78 -32.82 -0.41
C PRO A 330 6.85 -32.14 0.98
N GLN A 331 8.01 -32.22 1.63
CA GLN A 331 8.32 -31.29 2.72
C GLN A 331 8.59 -29.90 2.14
N PRO A 332 8.21 -28.80 2.82
CA PRO A 332 8.50 -27.45 2.35
C PRO A 332 10.00 -27.16 2.50
N LEU A 333 10.73 -27.17 1.38
CA LEU A 333 12.07 -26.59 1.31
C LEU A 333 11.95 -25.06 1.30
N ASP A 334 12.70 -24.44 2.19
CA ASP A 334 12.90 -23.00 2.30
C ASP A 334 13.63 -22.48 1.04
N LEU A 335 13.00 -21.56 0.31
CA LEU A 335 13.38 -21.30 -1.10
C LEU A 335 14.24 -20.05 -1.33
N PHE A 336 14.52 -19.21 -0.32
CA PHE A 336 15.29 -17.96 -0.52
C PHE A 336 16.24 -17.55 0.61
N SER A 337 17.02 -18.48 1.17
CA SER A 337 18.31 -18.16 1.83
C SER A 337 19.20 -19.40 1.97
N ASP A 338 20.50 -19.23 1.77
CA ASP A 338 21.49 -20.07 2.44
C ASP A 338 21.79 -19.54 3.85
N ARG A 339 22.55 -20.29 4.65
CA ARG A 339 22.80 -19.98 6.06
C ARG A 339 23.77 -18.81 6.32
N SER A 340 24.22 -18.10 5.28
CA SER A 340 25.32 -17.12 5.32
C SER A 340 25.09 -15.81 4.57
N GLY A 341 24.08 -15.72 3.69
CA GLY A 341 23.50 -14.44 3.24
C GLY A 341 24.46 -13.50 2.52
N THR A 342 25.20 -13.99 1.52
CA THR A 342 26.12 -13.18 0.71
C THR A 342 25.77 -13.25 -0.79
N PHE A 343 25.73 -12.10 -1.47
CA PHE A 343 25.46 -12.00 -2.91
C PHE A 343 26.76 -11.84 -3.72
N SER A 344 26.77 -12.31 -4.98
CA SER A 344 27.83 -11.99 -5.96
C SER A 344 27.26 -11.24 -7.16
N SER A 345 27.90 -10.09 -7.44
CA SER A 345 28.03 -9.36 -8.73
C SER A 345 26.90 -9.45 -9.76
#